data_AF-W2X0C7-F1
#
_entry.id   AF-W2X0C7-F1
#
_cell.length_a   1.000
_cell.length_b   1.000
_cell.length_c   1.000
_cell.angle_alpha   90.00
_cell.angle_beta   90.00
_cell.angle_gamma   90.00
#
_symmetry.space_group_name_H-M   'P 1'
#
loop_
_entity.id
_entity.type
_entity.pdbx_description
1 polymer ?
#
loop_
_entity_poly.entity_id
_entity_poly.type
_entity_poly.pdbx_seq_one_letter_code
_entity_poly.pdbx_strand_id
1 'polypeptide(L)'
;MASLSPRGYAILESEESGHTGATMATPVVTPDKPQNLDREIEIKYERIRNPCVLSWSDLSYTVKGKKTPELPWGTKTILDRVSGRCAPGELTAIMGPSGSGKTTLVDMLADRISSGEVSGVIEVNGAERDSKTFRVVTSYVAQEDTLLGSFTVAETMRMAAKLSLPSTVTSHEIEIRVENVMDAMGLTTARDTLVGDIFRKGLSGGQKRRLSIAIELLSNPSILILDEPTSGLDSSAAHNVMKFIVKLCSEGKTVVCTIHQPSSLVYEMFSNVIVLSAGQTVY
;
A
#
# COMPACT_ATOMS: atom_id res chain seq x y z
N MET A 1 -58.96 0.16 24.22
CA MET A 1 -59.83 -0.44 25.26
C MET A 1 -61.08 -0.94 24.53
N ALA A 2 -61.29 -2.27 24.52
CA ALA A 2 -62.45 -3.01 24.00
C ALA A 2 -62.72 -2.92 22.46
N SER A 3 -63.16 -3.93 21.72
CA SER A 3 -63.47 -5.35 22.02
C SER A 3 -63.87 -6.07 20.72
N LEU A 4 -63.37 -7.30 20.57
CA LEU A 4 -64.08 -8.53 20.14
C LEU A 4 -64.89 -8.58 18.82
N SER A 5 -64.47 -9.53 17.97
CA SER A 5 -65.20 -10.32 16.95
C SER A 5 -66.50 -10.97 17.51
N PRO A 6 -67.44 -11.61 16.75
CA PRO A 6 -67.18 -12.80 15.89
C PRO A 6 -68.18 -13.09 14.74
N ARG A 7 -67.80 -14.00 13.82
CA ARG A 7 -68.62 -14.93 12.97
C ARG A 7 -67.66 -15.50 11.91
N GLY A 8 -67.52 -16.79 11.61
CA GLY A 8 -68.22 -18.02 11.99
C GLY A 8 -68.08 -19.02 10.84
N TYR A 9 -67.44 -20.17 11.10
CA TYR A 9 -67.63 -21.53 10.56
C TYR A 9 -67.55 -21.91 9.06
N ALA A 10 -66.67 -22.88 8.76
CA ALA A 10 -66.89 -24.22 8.13
C ALA A 10 -65.51 -24.76 7.67
N ILE A 11 -64.81 -25.71 8.32
CA ILE A 11 -64.98 -27.18 8.46
C ILE A 11 -65.25 -27.94 7.15
N LEU A 12 -64.24 -28.71 6.72
CA LEU A 12 -64.20 -30.14 6.31
C LEU A 12 -62.70 -30.52 6.42
N GLU A 13 -62.19 -31.27 7.41
CA GLU A 13 -62.24 -32.74 7.59
C GLU A 13 -62.02 -33.52 6.26
N SER A 14 -61.13 -34.50 6.13
CA SER A 14 -60.50 -35.37 7.13
C SER A 14 -59.34 -36.21 6.53
N GLU A 15 -58.46 -36.66 7.44
CA GLU A 15 -57.82 -38.00 7.54
C GLU A 15 -56.73 -38.44 6.52
N GLU A 16 -55.67 -39.18 6.86
CA GLU A 16 -55.37 -39.92 8.10
C GLU A 16 -53.88 -40.32 8.22
N SER A 17 -53.40 -40.42 9.47
CA SER A 17 -52.44 -41.38 10.07
C SER A 17 -51.03 -41.60 9.48
N GLY A 18 -49.94 -41.75 10.26
CA GLY A 18 -49.78 -41.80 11.71
C GLY A 18 -48.36 -42.29 12.11
N HIS A 19 -47.93 -41.85 13.30
CA HIS A 19 -47.06 -42.52 14.30
C HIS A 19 -45.60 -42.88 13.90
N THR A 20 -44.54 -42.65 14.68
CA THR A 20 -44.28 -42.79 16.12
C THR A 20 -43.11 -41.91 16.57
N GLY A 21 -43.12 -41.41 17.82
CA GLY A 21 -42.10 -40.50 18.36
C GLY A 21 -40.83 -41.13 18.94
N ALA A 22 -39.91 -40.29 19.43
CA ALA A 22 -39.18 -40.43 20.70
C ALA A 22 -38.18 -39.28 20.94
N THR A 23 -38.19 -38.79 22.18
CA THR A 23 -37.09 -38.19 22.99
C THR A 23 -36.43 -36.86 22.61
N MET A 24 -36.58 -35.90 23.53
CA MET A 24 -35.75 -34.71 23.70
C MET A 24 -34.30 -35.09 24.02
N ALA A 25 -33.34 -34.42 23.35
CA ALA A 25 -31.95 -34.34 23.77
C ALA A 25 -31.46 -32.90 23.55
N THR A 26 -31.20 -32.19 24.64
CA THR A 26 -30.40 -30.96 24.67
C THR A 26 -28.93 -31.31 24.47
N PRO A 27 -28.19 -30.69 23.54
CA PRO A 27 -26.75 -30.83 23.50
C PRO A 27 -26.07 -29.79 24.40
N VAL A 28 -25.22 -30.34 25.25
CA VAL A 28 -24.31 -29.71 26.20
C VAL A 28 -23.29 -28.81 25.50
N VAL A 29 -23.09 -27.61 26.03
CA VAL A 29 -21.99 -26.71 25.68
C VAL A 29 -20.67 -27.31 26.17
N THR A 30 -19.68 -27.46 25.28
CA THR A 30 -18.28 -27.70 25.64
C THR A 30 -17.39 -26.63 24.98
N PRO A 31 -16.40 -26.06 25.70
CA PRO A 31 -15.52 -25.01 25.17
C PRO A 31 -14.11 -25.54 24.83
N ASP A 32 -13.59 -25.14 23.66
CA ASP A 32 -12.18 -24.97 23.24
C ASP A 32 -12.14 -25.04 21.69
N LYS A 33 -11.29 -24.39 20.88
CA LYS A 33 -10.31 -23.30 20.95
C LYS A 33 -9.96 -22.93 19.46
N PRO A 34 -9.02 -22.04 19.13
CA PRO A 34 -9.29 -20.86 18.30
C PRO A 34 -8.93 -21.00 16.81
N GLN A 35 -9.40 -20.00 16.04
CA GLN A 35 -8.83 -19.46 14.79
C GLN A 35 -8.97 -20.30 13.50
N ASN A 36 -10.07 -20.07 12.78
CA ASN A 36 -10.06 -20.09 11.32
C ASN A 36 -9.88 -18.64 10.84
N LEU A 37 -8.64 -18.29 10.49
CA LEU A 37 -8.26 -16.99 9.92
C LEU A 37 -8.47 -16.94 8.39
N ASP A 38 -9.27 -17.87 7.85
CA ASP A 38 -9.43 -18.09 6.41
C ASP A 38 -10.85 -17.77 5.90
N ARG A 39 -11.66 -17.05 6.69
CA ARG A 39 -12.92 -16.50 6.17
C ARG A 39 -12.64 -15.30 5.28
N GLU A 40 -12.52 -15.60 4.00
CA GLU A 40 -13.05 -14.82 2.89
C GLU A 40 -12.89 -13.31 3.07
N ILE A 41 -11.71 -12.84 2.70
CA ILE A 41 -11.51 -11.45 2.28
C ILE A 41 -12.29 -11.29 0.97
N GLU A 42 -13.61 -11.18 1.06
CA GLU A 42 -14.44 -10.78 -0.07
C GLU A 42 -14.34 -9.26 -0.18
N ILE A 43 -13.27 -8.84 -0.86
CA ILE A 43 -12.78 -7.46 -0.98
C ILE A 43 -13.85 -6.59 -1.67
N LYS A 44 -14.53 -5.73 -0.90
CA LYS A 44 -15.39 -4.62 -1.37
C LYS A 44 -14.58 -3.41 -1.86
N TYR A 45 -13.45 -3.64 -2.52
CA TYR A 45 -12.84 -2.63 -3.37
C TYR A 45 -13.41 -2.82 -4.77
N GLU A 46 -14.44 -2.06 -5.11
CA GLU A 46 -14.85 -1.94 -6.50
C GLU A 46 -13.65 -1.53 -7.35
N ARG A 47 -13.19 -2.48 -8.16
CA ARG A 47 -12.39 -2.37 -9.39
C ARG A 47 -11.79 -0.98 -9.68
N ILE A 48 -10.80 -0.53 -8.91
CA ILE A 48 -9.85 0.45 -9.44
C ILE A 48 -8.72 -0.30 -10.12
N ARG A 49 -9.03 -0.86 -11.30
CA ARG A 49 -8.00 -1.22 -12.26
C ARG A 49 -7.68 0.03 -13.07
N ASN A 50 -6.69 0.80 -12.63
CA ASN A 50 -6.01 1.75 -13.51
C ASN A 50 -4.59 1.24 -13.76
N PRO A 51 -4.45 0.14 -14.53
CA PRO A 51 -3.15 -0.44 -14.82
C PRO A 51 -2.29 0.61 -15.52
N CYS A 52 -1.15 0.93 -14.93
CA CYS A 52 -0.24 1.93 -15.45
C CYS A 52 1.17 1.36 -15.58
N VAL A 53 1.67 1.24 -16.80
CA VAL A 53 3.06 0.89 -17.06
C VAL A 53 3.91 2.14 -16.93
N LEU A 54 4.99 2.06 -16.18
CA LEU A 54 6.00 3.11 -16.09
C LEU A 54 7.30 2.58 -16.68
N SER A 55 7.83 3.29 -17.67
CA SER A 55 9.10 2.96 -18.33
C SER A 55 10.00 4.18 -18.35
N TRP A 56 11.31 3.94 -18.33
CA TRP A 56 12.31 4.99 -18.46
C TRP A 56 13.47 4.50 -19.32
N SER A 57 14.00 5.41 -20.14
CA SER A 57 15.06 5.13 -21.11
C SER A 57 16.16 6.18 -21.03
N ASP A 58 17.41 5.71 -20.96
CA ASP A 58 18.62 6.53 -20.94
C ASP A 58 18.59 7.66 -19.90
N LEU A 59 18.02 7.37 -18.72
CA LEU A 59 17.85 8.33 -17.65
C LEU A 59 19.20 8.69 -17.02
N SER A 60 19.58 9.96 -17.08
CA SER A 60 20.80 10.47 -16.43
C SER A 60 20.49 11.67 -15.56
N TYR A 61 21.26 11.80 -14.47
CA TYR A 61 21.13 12.91 -13.54
C TYR A 61 22.49 13.42 -13.10
N THR A 62 22.71 14.72 -13.29
CA THR A 62 23.94 15.40 -12.92
C THR A 62 23.66 16.59 -12.01
N VAL A 63 24.38 16.66 -10.88
CA VAL A 63 24.30 17.76 -9.92
C VAL A 63 25.51 18.68 -10.05
N LYS A 64 25.30 19.98 -9.84
CA LYS A 64 26.37 20.98 -9.74
C LYS A 64 26.88 21.02 -8.31
N GLY A 65 28.19 20.95 -8.15
CA GLY A 65 28.91 21.03 -6.88
C GLY A 65 30.00 22.09 -6.91
N LYS A 66 30.65 22.32 -5.76
CA LYS A 66 31.85 23.16 -5.71
C LYS A 66 32.99 22.44 -6.44
N LYS A 67 33.80 23.19 -7.20
CA LYS A 67 35.02 22.64 -7.79
C LYS A 67 35.97 22.23 -6.68
N THR A 68 36.30 20.95 -6.63
CA THR A 68 37.29 20.35 -5.74
C THR A 68 38.27 19.54 -6.59
N PRO A 69 39.44 19.13 -6.07
CA PRO A 69 40.35 18.23 -6.79
C PRO A 69 39.65 16.93 -7.25
N GLU A 70 38.66 16.47 -6.48
CA GLU A 70 37.84 15.28 -6.75
C GLU A 70 36.69 15.55 -7.75
N LEU A 71 36.32 16.82 -7.95
CA LEU A 71 35.25 17.27 -8.84
C LEU A 71 35.71 18.45 -9.72
N PRO A 72 36.66 18.24 -10.63
CA PRO A 72 37.35 19.32 -11.34
C PRO A 72 36.41 20.17 -12.21
N TRP A 73 35.36 19.56 -12.76
CA TRP A 73 34.34 20.24 -13.57
C TRP A 73 33.23 20.89 -12.74
N GLY A 74 33.19 20.66 -11.42
CA GLY A 74 32.12 21.16 -10.56
C GLY A 74 30.77 20.47 -10.82
N THR A 75 30.77 19.29 -11.46
CA THR A 75 29.58 18.51 -11.76
C THR A 75 29.80 17.05 -11.36
N LYS A 76 28.80 16.44 -10.74
CA LYS A 76 28.80 15.03 -10.36
C LYS A 76 27.61 14.33 -11.00
N THR A 77 27.90 13.37 -11.86
CA THR A 77 26.86 12.48 -12.41
C THR A 77 26.52 11.44 -11.34
N ILE A 78 25.24 11.35 -11.00
CA ILE A 78 24.70 10.43 -9.99
C ILE A 78 24.06 9.22 -10.67
N LEU A 79 23.41 9.44 -11.82
CA LEU A 79 22.84 8.40 -12.67
C LEU A 79 23.33 8.61 -14.10
N ASP A 80 23.70 7.52 -14.78
CA ASP A 80 24.21 7.52 -16.16
C ASP A 80 23.47 6.47 -17.00
N ARG A 81 22.58 6.94 -17.88
CA ARG A 81 21.81 6.15 -18.86
C ARG A 81 21.12 4.92 -18.27
N VAL A 82 20.44 5.10 -17.15
CA VAL A 82 19.67 4.04 -16.49
C VAL A 82 18.36 3.83 -17.24
N SER A 83 18.00 2.57 -17.50
CA SER A 83 16.76 2.20 -18.21
C SER A 83 16.05 1.07 -17.47
N GLY A 84 14.73 0.98 -17.64
CA GLY A 84 13.92 -0.07 -17.02
C GLY A 84 12.42 0.13 -17.23
N ARG A 85 11.63 -0.82 -16.72
CA ARG A 85 10.16 -0.75 -16.70
C ARG A 85 9.60 -1.39 -15.45
N CYS A 86 8.38 -1.00 -15.11
CA CYS A 86 7.51 -1.74 -14.19
C CYS A 86 6.08 -1.72 -14.73
N ALA A 87 5.39 -2.86 -14.60
CA ALA A 87 4.03 -3.03 -15.08
C ALA A 87 3.05 -3.39 -13.95
N PRO A 88 1.73 -3.23 -14.19
CA PRO A 88 0.68 -3.61 -13.24
C PRO A 88 0.78 -5.08 -12.86
N GLY A 89 0.66 -5.38 -11.57
CA GLY A 89 0.83 -6.74 -11.06
C GLY A 89 2.27 -7.13 -10.76
N GLU A 90 3.25 -6.32 -11.16
CA GLU A 90 4.66 -6.56 -10.89
C GLU A 90 5.12 -5.77 -9.67
N LEU A 91 5.92 -6.43 -8.81
CA LEU A 91 6.73 -5.78 -7.79
C LEU A 91 8.17 -5.69 -8.30
N THR A 92 8.61 -4.47 -8.60
CA THR A 92 9.97 -4.21 -9.12
C THR A 92 10.87 -3.67 -8.02
N ALA A 93 11.95 -4.40 -7.69
CA ALA A 93 12.93 -3.98 -6.72
C ALA A 93 14.15 -3.32 -7.37
N ILE A 94 14.52 -2.13 -6.91
CA ILE A 94 15.77 -1.45 -7.24
C ILE A 94 16.76 -1.73 -6.11
N MET A 95 17.82 -2.47 -6.43
CA MET A 95 18.82 -2.94 -5.48
C MET A 95 20.20 -2.37 -5.82
N GLY A 96 21.10 -2.38 -4.84
CA GLY A 96 22.46 -1.87 -5.02
C GLY A 96 23.07 -1.35 -3.72
N PRO A 97 24.40 -1.18 -3.67
CA PRO A 97 25.08 -0.67 -2.48
C PRO A 97 24.64 0.76 -2.13
N SER A 98 24.90 1.19 -0.90
CA SER A 98 24.74 2.59 -0.51
C SER A 98 25.49 3.52 -1.47
N GLY A 99 24.85 4.63 -1.87
CA GLY A 99 25.42 5.58 -2.82
C GLY A 99 25.35 5.16 -4.29
N SER A 100 24.71 4.04 -4.66
CA SER A 100 24.56 3.63 -6.06
C SER A 100 23.54 4.43 -6.87
N GLY A 101 22.79 5.34 -6.24
CA GLY A 101 21.77 6.18 -6.90
C GLY A 101 20.33 5.66 -6.79
N LYS A 102 20.04 4.66 -5.96
CA LYS A 102 18.67 4.09 -5.80
C LYS A 102 17.61 5.15 -5.47
N THR A 103 17.81 5.89 -4.36
CA THR A 103 16.91 6.97 -3.93
C THR A 103 16.78 8.04 -5.00
N THR A 104 17.90 8.42 -5.64
CA THR A 104 17.89 9.36 -6.76
C THR A 104 17.03 8.86 -7.92
N LEU A 105 17.10 7.57 -8.28
CA LEU A 105 16.30 7.00 -9.35
C LEU A 105 14.82 7.07 -9.00
N VAL A 106 14.42 6.63 -7.80
CA VAL A 106 13.00 6.69 -7.41
C VAL A 106 12.49 8.12 -7.24
N ASP A 107 13.32 9.06 -6.80
CA ASP A 107 12.98 10.49 -6.78
C ASP A 107 12.76 11.05 -8.19
N MET A 108 13.57 10.64 -9.18
CA MET A 108 13.34 11.01 -10.59
C MET A 108 12.04 10.43 -11.11
N LEU A 109 11.81 9.13 -10.87
CA LEU A 109 10.59 8.45 -11.30
C LEU A 109 9.35 9.11 -10.68
N ALA A 110 9.42 9.50 -9.40
CA ALA A 110 8.36 10.18 -8.66
C ALA A 110 8.19 11.68 -8.99
N ASP A 111 8.97 12.22 -9.95
CA ASP A 111 8.97 13.65 -10.29
C ASP A 111 9.35 14.58 -9.12
N ARG A 112 10.24 14.14 -8.23
CA ARG A 112 10.63 14.88 -7.00
C ARG A 112 11.93 15.68 -7.13
N ILE A 113 12.65 15.52 -8.23
CA ILE A 113 13.88 16.28 -8.48
C ILE A 113 13.54 17.72 -8.91
N SER A 114 13.99 18.69 -8.12
CA SER A 114 13.76 20.13 -8.34
C SER A 114 15.00 20.88 -8.84
N SER A 115 16.17 20.23 -8.89
CA SER A 115 17.44 20.85 -9.28
C SER A 115 18.37 19.84 -9.94
N GLY A 116 19.38 20.33 -10.68
CA GLY A 116 20.30 19.50 -11.46
C GLY A 116 19.87 19.36 -12.92
N GLU A 117 20.69 18.67 -13.70
CA GLU A 117 20.46 18.43 -15.12
C GLU A 117 19.97 16.99 -15.28
N VAL A 118 18.75 16.86 -15.82
CA VAL A 118 18.08 15.58 -16.09
C VAL A 118 18.04 15.37 -17.60
N SER A 119 18.38 14.17 -18.05
CA SER A 119 18.20 13.74 -19.45
C SER A 119 17.61 12.32 -19.50
N GLY A 120 17.16 11.91 -20.69
CA GLY A 120 16.43 10.67 -20.89
C GLY A 120 14.92 10.90 -20.94
N VAL A 121 14.16 9.81 -21.07
CA VAL A 121 12.70 9.87 -21.22
C VAL A 121 12.05 9.00 -20.15
N ILE A 122 11.00 9.51 -19.52
CA ILE A 122 10.11 8.74 -18.64
C ILE A 122 8.74 8.72 -19.30
N GLU A 123 8.19 7.52 -19.47
CA GLU A 123 6.91 7.30 -20.13
C GLU A 123 5.92 6.60 -19.21
N VAL A 124 4.66 6.94 -19.40
CA VAL A 124 3.51 6.39 -18.69
C VAL A 124 2.58 5.83 -19.76
N ASN A 125 2.40 4.50 -19.78
CA ASN A 125 1.65 3.79 -20.82
C ASN A 125 2.13 4.10 -22.26
N GLY A 126 3.45 4.30 -22.44
CA GLY A 126 4.07 4.58 -23.74
C GLY A 126 3.92 6.02 -24.24
N ALA A 127 3.43 6.94 -23.40
CA ALA A 127 3.44 8.38 -23.68
C ALA A 127 4.38 9.09 -22.70
N GLU A 128 5.08 10.13 -23.15
CA GLU A 128 5.97 10.91 -22.30
C GLU A 128 5.22 11.49 -21.08
N ARG A 129 5.87 11.44 -19.93
CA ARG A 129 5.30 11.81 -18.64
C ARG A 129 4.97 13.31 -18.58
N ASP A 130 3.67 13.62 -18.53
CA ASP A 130 3.19 14.93 -18.10
C ASP A 130 3.19 15.04 -16.57
N SER A 131 3.97 15.97 -16.00
CA SER A 131 4.12 16.12 -14.55
C SER A 131 2.81 16.35 -13.80
N LYS A 132 1.83 17.06 -14.38
CA LYS A 132 0.55 17.34 -13.71
C LYS A 132 -0.28 16.07 -13.58
N THR A 133 -0.47 15.37 -14.70
CA THR A 133 -1.26 14.14 -14.74
C THR A 133 -0.57 13.01 -13.98
N PHE A 134 0.76 12.91 -14.08
CA PHE A 134 1.54 11.88 -13.41
C PHE A 134 1.42 11.92 -11.89
N ARG A 135 1.46 13.11 -11.28
CA ARG A 135 1.32 13.26 -9.81
C ARG A 135 -0.04 12.85 -9.28
N VAL A 136 -1.08 12.83 -10.12
CA VAL A 136 -2.42 12.38 -9.74
C VAL A 136 -2.50 10.85 -9.69
N VAL A 137 -1.71 10.16 -10.53
CA VAL A 137 -1.75 8.68 -10.64
C VAL A 137 -0.62 7.98 -9.89
N THR A 138 0.31 8.72 -9.30
CA THR A 138 1.49 8.19 -8.61
C THR A 138 1.56 8.68 -7.17
N SER A 139 1.96 7.81 -6.25
CA SER A 139 2.31 8.18 -4.88
C SER A 139 3.72 7.72 -4.51
N TYR A 140 4.32 8.43 -3.55
CA TYR A 140 5.68 8.19 -3.09
C TYR A 140 5.71 8.05 -1.57
N VAL A 141 6.19 6.91 -1.08
CA VAL A 141 6.45 6.69 0.34
C VAL A 141 7.95 6.84 0.58
N ALA A 142 8.33 7.88 1.32
CA ALA A 142 9.71 8.13 1.69
C ALA A 142 10.26 7.06 2.64
N GLN A 143 11.59 6.99 2.78
CA GLN A 143 12.26 6.10 3.73
C GLN A 143 11.87 6.41 5.19
N GLU A 144 11.82 7.69 5.56
CA GLU A 144 11.46 8.12 6.91
C GLU A 144 9.97 8.47 7.02
N ASP A 145 9.30 7.84 7.99
CA ASP A 145 7.89 8.07 8.29
C ASP A 145 7.72 9.35 9.12
N THR A 146 7.14 10.40 8.54
CA THR A 146 6.80 11.64 9.27
C THR A 146 5.36 11.59 9.79
N LEU A 147 5.14 10.81 10.85
CA LEU A 147 3.81 10.65 11.46
C LEU A 147 3.72 11.38 12.82
N LEU A 148 2.58 12.03 13.07
CA LEU A 148 2.35 12.72 14.34
C LEU A 148 1.96 11.73 15.44
N GLY A 149 2.89 11.47 16.36
CA GLY A 149 2.73 10.46 17.42
C GLY A 149 1.55 10.68 18.39
N SER A 150 1.00 11.89 18.46
CA SER A 150 -0.10 12.25 19.36
C SER A 150 -1.50 11.94 18.82
N PHE A 151 -1.63 11.53 17.56
CA PHE A 151 -2.90 11.15 16.95
C PHE A 151 -3.07 9.64 16.91
N THR A 152 -4.31 9.18 16.84
CA THR A 152 -4.65 7.77 16.55
C THR A 152 -4.43 7.43 15.08
N VAL A 153 -4.38 6.14 14.75
CA VAL A 153 -4.34 5.66 13.35
C VAL A 153 -5.50 6.25 12.55
N ALA A 154 -6.72 6.16 13.06
CA ALA A 154 -7.92 6.64 12.37
C ALA A 154 -7.89 8.16 12.16
N GLU A 155 -7.49 8.93 13.17
CA GLU A 155 -7.38 10.39 13.04
C GLU A 155 -6.32 10.79 12.01
N THR A 156 -5.17 10.10 12.03
CA THR A 156 -4.08 10.33 11.07
C THR A 156 -4.55 10.08 9.64
N MET A 157 -5.20 8.93 9.39
CA MET A 157 -5.72 8.60 8.07
C MET A 157 -6.84 9.55 7.62
N ARG A 158 -7.77 9.93 8.50
CA ARG A 158 -8.81 10.92 8.17
C ARG A 158 -8.23 12.29 7.83
N MET A 159 -7.22 12.73 8.59
CA MET A 159 -6.54 14.00 8.33
C MET A 159 -5.85 13.96 6.96
N ALA A 160 -5.11 12.89 6.68
CA ALA A 160 -4.46 12.71 5.39
C ALA A 160 -5.47 12.64 4.23
N ALA A 161 -6.58 11.94 4.39
CA ALA A 161 -7.64 11.86 3.38
C ALA A 161 -8.23 13.23 3.05
N LYS A 162 -8.54 14.03 4.08
CA LYS A 162 -9.09 15.39 3.91
C LYS A 162 -8.13 16.35 3.22
N LEU A 163 -6.82 16.13 3.33
CA LEU A 163 -5.80 16.98 2.72
C LEU A 163 -5.42 16.52 1.30
N SER A 164 -5.54 15.24 1.01
CA SER A 164 -5.14 14.64 -0.27
C SER A 164 -6.27 14.55 -1.29
N LEU A 165 -7.51 14.44 -0.82
CA LEU A 165 -8.67 14.26 -1.69
C LEU A 165 -9.28 15.60 -2.11
N PRO A 166 -9.91 15.68 -3.31
CA PRO A 166 -10.64 16.87 -3.74
C PRO A 166 -11.75 17.25 -2.75
N SER A 167 -12.03 18.54 -2.62
CA SER A 167 -13.09 19.07 -1.75
C SER A 167 -14.51 18.63 -2.16
N THR A 168 -14.66 18.04 -3.34
CA THR A 168 -15.91 17.44 -3.82
C THR A 168 -16.23 16.10 -3.14
N VAL A 169 -15.24 15.43 -2.53
CA VAL A 169 -15.44 14.16 -1.83
C VAL A 169 -16.08 14.42 -0.47
N THR A 170 -17.18 13.74 -0.19
CA THR A 170 -17.93 13.91 1.06
C THR A 170 -17.23 13.25 2.25
N SER A 171 -17.55 13.71 3.46
CA SER A 171 -17.06 13.10 4.70
C SER A 171 -17.42 11.61 4.81
N HIS A 172 -18.56 11.19 4.24
CA HIS A 172 -18.98 9.79 4.24
C HIS A 172 -18.11 8.93 3.31
N GLU A 173 -17.83 9.41 2.10
CA GLU A 173 -16.91 8.74 1.16
C GLU A 173 -15.49 8.66 1.71
N ILE A 174 -15.03 9.72 2.40
CA ILE A 174 -13.73 9.73 3.10
C ILE A 174 -13.70 8.62 4.16
N GLU A 175 -14.73 8.48 4.99
CA GLU A 175 -14.75 7.47 6.03
C GLU A 175 -14.73 6.05 5.43
N ILE A 176 -15.57 5.78 4.43
CA ILE A 176 -15.57 4.48 3.72
C ILE A 176 -14.17 4.15 3.19
N ARG A 177 -13.50 5.15 2.60
CA ARG A 177 -12.17 4.97 2.03
C ARG A 177 -11.10 4.73 3.10
N VAL A 178 -11.17 5.44 4.21
CA VAL A 178 -10.28 5.22 5.36
C VAL A 178 -10.47 3.81 5.92
N GLU A 179 -11.71 3.35 6.11
CA GLU A 179 -12.00 2.00 6.58
C GLU A 179 -11.42 0.94 5.65
N ASN A 180 -11.69 1.08 4.35
CA ASN A 180 -11.22 0.14 3.35
C ASN A 180 -9.69 0.04 3.38
N VAL A 181 -8.98 1.18 3.37
CA VAL A 181 -7.51 1.21 3.34
C VAL A 181 -6.91 0.70 4.65
N MET A 182 -7.55 1.00 5.77
CA MET A 182 -7.15 0.50 7.09
C MET A 182 -7.24 -1.02 7.15
N ASP A 183 -8.31 -1.60 6.60
CA ASP A 183 -8.50 -3.04 6.51
C ASP A 183 -7.49 -3.69 5.56
N ALA A 184 -7.31 -3.12 4.35
CA ALA A 184 -6.36 -3.63 3.37
C ALA A 184 -4.93 -3.69 3.91
N MET A 185 -4.55 -2.72 4.75
CA MET A 185 -3.24 -2.67 5.40
C MET A 185 -3.18 -3.41 6.74
N GLY A 186 -4.27 -4.07 7.16
CA GLY A 186 -4.35 -4.84 8.40
C GLY A 186 -4.10 -3.99 9.65
N LEU A 187 -4.66 -2.77 9.68
CA LEU A 187 -4.54 -1.78 10.75
C LEU A 187 -5.83 -1.62 11.57
N THR A 188 -6.91 -2.33 11.23
CA THR A 188 -8.23 -2.22 11.88
C THR A 188 -8.17 -2.42 13.39
N THR A 189 -7.35 -3.36 13.87
CA THR A 189 -7.18 -3.61 15.32
C THR A 189 -6.43 -2.49 16.05
N ALA A 190 -5.69 -1.67 15.30
CA ALA A 190 -4.92 -0.54 15.83
C ALA A 190 -5.61 0.82 15.58
N ARG A 191 -6.86 0.82 15.09
CA ARG A 191 -7.63 2.01 14.72
C ARG A 191 -7.55 3.16 15.72
N ASP A 192 -7.83 2.87 16.98
CA ASP A 192 -7.87 3.85 18.08
C ASP A 192 -6.57 3.87 18.89
N THR A 193 -5.52 3.20 18.39
CA THR A 193 -4.19 3.23 19.00
C THR A 193 -3.46 4.49 18.56
N LEU A 194 -2.78 5.15 19.50
CA LEU A 194 -1.88 6.26 19.17
C LEU A 194 -0.74 5.78 18.26
N VAL A 195 -0.39 6.60 17.28
CA VAL A 195 0.78 6.35 16.43
C VAL A 195 2.03 6.20 17.30
N GLY A 196 2.17 7.08 18.30
CA GLY A 196 3.29 7.09 19.23
C GLY A 196 4.59 7.62 18.63
N ASP A 197 5.50 8.03 19.49
CA ASP A 197 6.81 8.58 19.16
C ASP A 197 7.88 7.96 20.08
N ILE A 198 9.05 8.59 20.17
CA ILE A 198 10.14 8.12 21.05
C ILE A 198 9.83 8.27 22.55
N PHE A 199 8.88 9.14 22.92
CA PHE A 199 8.50 9.43 24.31
C PHE A 199 7.22 8.69 24.71
N ARG A 200 6.34 8.38 23.75
CA ARG A 200 5.06 7.72 23.96
C ARG A 200 4.95 6.46 23.11
N LYS A 201 4.79 5.32 23.78
CA LYS A 201 4.54 4.04 23.11
C LYS A 201 3.26 4.12 22.28
N GLY A 202 3.33 3.59 21.06
CA GLY A 202 2.20 3.47 20.15
C GLY A 202 2.37 2.25 19.26
N LEU A 203 2.25 2.44 17.95
CA LEU A 203 2.40 1.41 16.94
C LEU A 203 3.80 0.79 16.92
N SER A 204 3.87 -0.50 16.56
CA SER A 204 5.13 -1.14 16.21
C SER A 204 5.74 -0.53 14.93
N GLY A 205 7.04 -0.72 14.69
CA GLY A 205 7.70 -0.22 13.48
C GLY A 205 7.00 -0.67 12.18
N GLY A 206 6.65 -1.97 12.09
CA GLY A 206 5.92 -2.49 10.94
C GLY A 206 4.49 -1.95 10.81
N GLN A 207 3.82 -1.62 11.92
CA GLN A 207 2.51 -0.94 11.87
C GLN A 207 2.64 0.50 11.42
N LYS A 208 3.66 1.25 11.90
CA LYS A 208 3.95 2.60 11.42
C LYS A 208 4.23 2.62 9.93
N ARG A 209 5.05 1.67 9.45
CA ARG A 209 5.34 1.57 8.02
C ARG A 209 4.10 1.29 7.18
N ARG A 210 3.24 0.38 7.63
CA ARG A 210 1.94 0.13 6.98
C ARG A 210 1.03 1.35 7.01
N LEU A 211 1.05 2.15 8.08
CA LEU A 211 0.30 3.40 8.17
C LEU A 211 0.80 4.45 7.16
N SER A 212 2.12 4.60 7.00
CA SER A 212 2.67 5.52 5.98
C SER A 212 2.25 5.13 4.57
N ILE A 213 2.30 3.82 4.26
CA ILE A 213 1.80 3.32 2.97
C ILE A 213 0.29 3.54 2.86
N ALA A 214 -0.48 3.28 3.93
CA ALA A 214 -1.92 3.47 3.97
C ALA A 214 -2.33 4.92 3.63
N ILE A 215 -1.60 5.90 4.16
CA ILE A 215 -1.85 7.31 3.90
C ILE A 215 -1.75 7.63 2.41
N GLU A 216 -0.70 7.15 1.75
CA GLU A 216 -0.52 7.35 0.30
C GLU A 216 -1.62 6.65 -0.52
N LEU A 217 -2.06 5.47 -0.08
CA LEU A 217 -3.13 4.71 -0.71
C LEU A 217 -4.51 5.40 -0.63
N LEU A 218 -4.70 6.39 0.25
CA LEU A 218 -5.91 7.19 0.29
C LEU A 218 -6.11 8.01 -0.97
N SER A 219 -5.09 8.29 -1.78
CA SER A 219 -5.26 8.90 -3.11
C SER A 219 -5.62 7.86 -4.19
N ASN A 220 -5.51 6.57 -3.86
CA ASN A 220 -5.66 5.42 -4.76
C ASN A 220 -4.79 5.56 -6.02
N PRO A 221 -3.47 5.61 -5.85
CA PRO A 221 -2.55 5.72 -6.96
C PRO A 221 -2.55 4.43 -7.78
N SER A 222 -2.20 4.58 -9.06
CA SER A 222 -1.96 3.50 -10.01
C SER A 222 -0.53 2.98 -9.89
N ILE A 223 0.42 3.90 -9.65
CA ILE A 223 1.84 3.61 -9.43
C ILE A 223 2.19 3.96 -7.98
N LEU A 224 2.76 3.01 -7.25
CA LEU A 224 3.27 3.23 -5.90
C LEU A 224 4.79 3.09 -5.90
N ILE A 225 5.48 4.15 -5.48
CA ILE A 225 6.94 4.18 -5.38
C ILE A 225 7.30 4.19 -3.89
N LEU A 226 8.13 3.24 -3.46
CA LEU A 226 8.50 3.02 -2.06
C LEU A 226 10.01 3.13 -1.88
N ASP A 227 10.49 4.10 -1.12
CA ASP A 227 11.91 4.18 -0.79
C ASP A 227 12.18 3.40 0.50
N GLU A 228 12.98 2.34 0.39
CA GLU A 228 13.39 1.41 1.44
C GLU A 228 12.27 0.99 2.41
N PRO A 229 11.20 0.31 1.92
CA PRO A 229 10.04 -0.03 2.73
C PRO A 229 10.29 -1.01 3.88
N THR A 230 11.47 -1.63 3.92
CA THR A 230 11.88 -2.57 4.96
C THR A 230 12.93 -1.99 5.91
N SER A 231 13.32 -0.72 5.75
CA SER A 231 14.35 -0.11 6.59
C SER A 231 13.91 -0.01 8.05
N GLY A 232 14.83 -0.31 8.97
CA GLY A 232 14.58 -0.27 10.41
C GLY A 232 13.64 -1.36 10.94
N LEU A 233 13.23 -2.34 10.11
CA LEU A 233 12.40 -3.46 10.51
C LEU A 233 13.21 -4.74 10.70
N ASP A 234 12.80 -5.57 11.65
CA ASP A 234 13.27 -6.95 11.71
C ASP A 234 12.73 -7.78 10.54
N SER A 235 13.34 -8.94 10.27
CA SER A 235 13.00 -9.79 9.13
C SER A 235 11.53 -10.22 9.07
N SER A 236 10.88 -10.43 10.23
CA SER A 236 9.48 -10.84 10.30
C SER A 236 8.55 -9.67 9.99
N ALA A 237 8.80 -8.52 10.61
CA ALA A 237 8.05 -7.29 10.32
C ALA A 237 8.20 -6.87 8.85
N ALA A 238 9.41 -6.89 8.31
CA ALA A 238 9.69 -6.59 6.91
C ALA A 238 8.91 -7.53 5.96
N HIS A 239 8.99 -8.84 6.18
CA HIS A 239 8.26 -9.83 5.39
C HIS A 239 6.74 -9.61 5.42
N ASN A 240 6.19 -9.28 6.59
CA ASN A 240 4.76 -8.98 6.72
C ASN A 240 4.37 -7.70 5.97
N VAL A 241 5.18 -6.63 6.02
CA VAL A 241 4.95 -5.40 5.23
C VAL A 241 4.97 -5.73 3.73
N MET A 242 5.94 -6.53 3.28
CA MET A 242 6.05 -6.91 1.87
C MET A 242 4.86 -7.75 1.39
N LYS A 243 4.26 -8.60 2.23
CA LYS A 243 3.02 -9.31 1.89
C LYS A 243 1.87 -8.37 1.54
N PHE A 244 1.70 -7.27 2.28
CA PHE A 244 0.70 -6.25 1.94
C PHE A 244 1.03 -5.58 0.60
N ILE A 245 2.30 -5.29 0.34
CA ILE A 245 2.73 -4.70 -0.93
C ILE A 245 2.46 -5.65 -2.12
N VAL A 246 2.75 -6.95 -1.97
CA VAL A 246 2.44 -7.95 -2.99
C VAL A 246 0.93 -8.06 -3.24
N LYS A 247 0.11 -7.95 -2.19
CA LYS A 247 -1.36 -7.90 -2.32
C LYS A 247 -1.81 -6.67 -3.13
N LEU A 248 -1.20 -5.50 -2.92
CA LEU A 248 -1.50 -4.32 -3.74
C LEU A 248 -1.14 -4.54 -5.23
N CYS A 249 -0.05 -5.26 -5.50
CA CYS A 249 0.32 -5.65 -6.86
C CYS A 249 -0.75 -6.57 -7.47
N SER A 250 -1.19 -7.60 -6.75
CA SER A 250 -2.22 -8.53 -7.26
C SER A 250 -3.58 -7.86 -7.52
N GLU A 251 -3.85 -6.73 -6.86
CA GLU A 251 -5.01 -5.86 -7.12
C GLU A 251 -4.83 -4.96 -8.36
N GLY A 252 -3.68 -5.01 -9.03
CA GLY A 252 -3.39 -4.34 -10.30
C GLY A 252 -2.60 -3.03 -10.18
N LYS A 253 -2.00 -2.75 -9.01
CA LYS A 253 -1.08 -1.61 -8.87
C LYS A 253 0.29 -1.96 -9.46
N THR A 254 0.98 -0.94 -9.95
CA THR A 254 2.39 -1.03 -10.33
C THR A 254 3.23 -0.57 -9.16
N VAL A 255 4.11 -1.43 -8.64
CA VAL A 255 4.92 -1.07 -7.46
C VAL A 255 6.41 -1.12 -7.78
N VAL A 256 7.10 -0.04 -7.43
CA VAL A 256 8.57 0.06 -7.47
C VAL A 256 9.06 0.32 -6.06
N CYS A 257 10.07 -0.41 -5.61
CA CYS A 257 10.69 -0.14 -4.33
C CYS A 257 12.22 -0.19 -4.37
N THR A 258 12.90 0.68 -3.61
CA THR A 258 14.34 0.51 -3.35
C THR A 258 14.54 -0.41 -2.17
N ILE A 259 15.49 -1.35 -2.22
CA ILE A 259 15.80 -2.23 -1.09
C ILE A 259 17.30 -2.42 -0.94
N HIS A 260 17.80 -2.16 0.26
CA HIS A 260 19.19 -2.36 0.66
C HIS A 260 19.30 -3.63 1.52
N GLN A 261 19.62 -4.77 0.89
CA GLN A 261 19.79 -6.11 1.51
C GLN A 261 18.47 -6.79 1.97
N PRO A 262 17.64 -7.30 1.02
CA PRO A 262 16.49 -8.11 1.38
C PRO A 262 16.91 -9.45 2.00
N SER A 263 16.10 -9.98 2.91
CA SER A 263 16.18 -11.39 3.27
C SER A 263 15.76 -12.27 2.09
N SER A 264 16.16 -13.54 2.07
CA SER A 264 15.79 -14.47 0.99
C SER A 264 14.27 -14.55 0.78
N LEU A 265 13.50 -14.54 1.88
CA LEU A 265 12.03 -14.55 1.84
C LEU A 265 11.43 -13.31 1.19
N VAL A 266 12.07 -12.15 1.33
CA VAL A 266 11.62 -10.91 0.68
C VAL A 266 12.09 -10.88 -0.77
N TYR A 267 13.29 -11.37 -1.05
CA TYR A 267 13.83 -11.44 -2.40
C TYR A 267 12.95 -12.28 -3.34
N GLU A 268 12.44 -13.42 -2.86
CA GLU A 268 11.55 -14.30 -3.61
C GLU A 268 10.18 -13.68 -3.95
N MET A 269 9.84 -12.53 -3.36
CA MET A 269 8.57 -11.83 -3.65
C MET A 269 8.65 -10.90 -4.85
N PHE A 270 9.85 -10.56 -5.33
CA PHE A 270 10.00 -9.62 -6.43
C PHE A 270 9.70 -10.27 -7.77
N SER A 271 8.92 -9.57 -8.60
CA SER A 271 8.69 -9.98 -9.99
C SER A 271 9.89 -9.61 -10.86
N ASN A 272 10.46 -8.43 -10.62
CA ASN A 272 11.61 -7.90 -11.34
C ASN A 272 12.64 -7.33 -10.36
N VAL A 273 13.91 -7.44 -10.71
CA VAL A 273 15.01 -6.86 -9.94
C VAL A 273 15.89 -6.06 -10.89
N ILE A 274 16.14 -4.80 -10.53
CA ILE A 274 17.07 -3.90 -11.21
C ILE A 274 18.24 -3.66 -10.26
N VAL A 275 19.46 -3.93 -10.69
CA VAL A 275 20.65 -3.74 -9.87
C VAL A 275 21.42 -2.51 -10.34
N LEU A 276 21.56 -1.53 -9.45
CA LEU A 276 22.34 -0.33 -9.67
C LEU A 276 23.70 -0.42 -8.99
N SER A 277 24.75 -0.01 -9.71
CA SER A 277 26.08 0.21 -9.15
C SER A 277 26.68 1.48 -9.75
N ALA A 278 27.24 2.34 -8.89
CA ALA A 278 27.87 3.60 -9.29
C ALA A 278 27.04 4.46 -10.28
N GLY A 279 25.71 4.46 -10.13
CA GLY A 279 24.81 5.24 -10.99
C GLY A 279 24.40 4.58 -12.31
N GLN A 280 24.79 3.33 -12.55
CA GLN A 280 24.51 2.60 -13.78
C GLN A 280 23.71 1.31 -13.49
N THR A 281 22.88 0.89 -14.45
CA THR A 281 22.22 -0.43 -14.43
C THR A 281 23.23 -1.52 -14.75
N VAL A 282 23.33 -2.51 -13.86
CA VAL A 282 24.21 -3.68 -14.01
C VAL A 282 23.41 -4.93 -14.39
N TYR A 283 22.15 -5.00 -13.97
CA TYR A 283 21.20 -6.09 -14.25
C TYR A 283 19.78 -5.55 -14.26
#